data_AF-A0A2A4JVV5-F1
#
_entry.id   AF-A0A2A4JVV5-F1
#
_cell.length_a   1.000
_cell.length_b   1.000
_cell.length_c   1.000
_cell.angle_alpha   90.00
_cell.angle_beta   90.00
_cell.angle_gamma   90.00
#
_symmetry.space_group_name_H-M   'P 1'
#
loop_
_entity.id
_entity.type
_entity.pdbx_description
1 polymer ?
#
loop_
_entity_poly.entity_id
_entity_poly.type
_entity_poly.pdbx_seq_one_letter_code
_entity_poly.pdbx_strand_id
1 'polypeptide(L)'
;MNARSSYEFIEKDNILRSLHEATADNFTSSAVLDCDYYDIIHDETTLSISLVDGDLIEGHRIKEGGEYAPSDCKPKYSTAIIVPYRDSAEQLRGFLVYMHTYFHRQHIHYRIYVVEQVDSRPFNRAKLMNIGAVAAMKAGYPCLILHDVDLLPLRPANLYACTERPRHMSSSINKYRFVLPYLNLVSGAIAILSKQFKTVNGMSNEFYGFRGEDDDLYSRLDANNLKICRFQPETSRYHMVSSKSERKIEQRKKVIKFTKERMATDGLSSLQYTEVATVLHPLFTHIMVDL
;
A
#
# COMPACT_ATOMS: atom_id res chain seq x y z
N MET A 1 -13.40 -31.56 4.60
CA MET A 1 -13.69 -30.91 3.31
C MET A 1 -12.96 -29.57 3.30
N ASN A 2 -11.89 -29.44 2.51
CA ASN A 2 -11.10 -28.23 2.41
C ASN A 2 -11.89 -27.18 1.61
N ALA A 3 -12.58 -26.29 2.30
CA ALA A 3 -13.13 -25.09 1.68
C ALA A 3 -11.96 -24.16 1.30
N ARG A 4 -11.37 -24.39 0.12
CA ARG A 4 -10.61 -23.35 -0.58
C ARG A 4 -11.60 -22.20 -0.76
N SER A 5 -11.44 -21.09 -0.03
CA SER A 5 -12.24 -19.90 -0.30
C SER A 5 -11.79 -19.34 -1.65
N SER A 6 -12.41 -19.77 -2.74
CA SER A 6 -12.16 -19.18 -4.06
C SER A 6 -12.88 -17.83 -4.10
N TYR A 7 -12.13 -16.75 -3.93
CA TYR A 7 -12.60 -15.42 -4.33
C TYR A 7 -12.43 -15.28 -5.84
N GLU A 8 -13.17 -14.39 -6.49
CA GLU A 8 -12.91 -14.04 -7.90
C GLU A 8 -11.55 -13.33 -8.01
N PHE A 9 -10.71 -13.77 -8.94
CA PHE A 9 -9.37 -13.22 -9.12
C PHE A 9 -9.00 -13.09 -10.60
N ILE A 10 -8.00 -12.24 -10.84
CA ILE A 10 -7.33 -12.09 -12.12
C ILE A 10 -6.23 -13.15 -12.18
N GLU A 11 -6.37 -14.06 -13.14
CA GLU A 11 -5.39 -15.09 -13.49
C GLU A 11 -4.05 -14.46 -13.90
N LYS A 12 -2.94 -15.18 -13.66
CA LYS A 12 -1.57 -14.75 -13.98
C LYS A 12 -1.44 -14.13 -15.39
N ASP A 13 -1.97 -14.81 -16.40
CA ASP A 13 -1.87 -14.41 -17.81
C ASP A 13 -2.65 -13.12 -18.14
N ASN A 14 -3.59 -12.74 -17.28
CA ASN A 14 -4.40 -11.54 -17.44
C ASN A 14 -3.91 -10.37 -16.58
N ILE A 15 -2.87 -10.56 -15.74
CA ILE A 15 -2.36 -9.51 -14.85
C ILE A 15 -1.96 -8.27 -15.65
N LEU A 16 -1.07 -8.39 -16.64
CA LEU A 16 -0.58 -7.24 -17.40
C LEU A 16 -1.71 -6.43 -18.06
N ARG A 17 -2.69 -7.13 -18.65
CA ARG A 17 -3.85 -6.51 -19.29
C ARG A 17 -4.78 -5.79 -18.32
N SER A 18 -4.72 -6.15 -17.04
CA SER A 18 -5.56 -5.54 -15.99
C SER A 18 -4.93 -4.28 -15.37
N LEU A 19 -3.63 -4.08 -15.53
CA LEU A 19 -2.90 -2.98 -14.93
C LEU A 19 -3.20 -1.66 -15.65
N HIS A 20 -3.34 -0.58 -14.87
CA HIS A 20 -3.52 0.77 -15.37
C HIS A 20 -2.15 1.41 -15.60
N GLU A 21 -1.75 1.53 -16.87
CA GLU A 21 -0.51 2.21 -17.26
C GLU A 21 -0.65 3.72 -17.05
N ALA A 22 0.12 4.27 -16.11
CA ALA A 22 0.16 5.69 -15.82
C ALA A 22 1.47 6.04 -15.10
N THR A 23 2.07 7.17 -15.49
CA THR A 23 3.26 7.71 -14.83
C THR A 23 2.93 9.00 -14.08
N ALA A 24 3.78 9.40 -13.13
CA ALA A 24 3.57 10.61 -12.36
C ALA A 24 3.74 11.86 -13.24
N ASP A 25 2.94 12.90 -13.00
CA ASP A 25 2.87 14.08 -13.86
C ASP A 25 4.23 14.75 -14.12
N ASN A 26 5.13 14.72 -13.14
CA ASN A 26 6.47 15.32 -13.21
C ASN A 26 7.58 14.29 -13.49
N PHE A 27 7.24 13.05 -13.83
CA PHE A 27 8.23 12.01 -14.09
C PHE A 27 8.72 12.05 -15.53
N THR A 28 10.04 12.05 -15.70
CA THR A 28 10.70 11.93 -17.01
C THR A 28 11.74 10.83 -16.97
N SER A 29 11.83 10.02 -18.03
CA SER A 29 12.88 9.03 -18.22
C SER A 29 13.71 9.36 -19.46
N SER A 30 15.02 9.15 -19.38
CA SER A 30 15.94 9.23 -20.51
C SER A 30 16.04 7.93 -21.31
N ALA A 31 15.46 6.83 -20.81
CA ALA A 31 15.45 5.56 -21.50
C ALA A 31 14.54 5.61 -22.73
N VAL A 32 14.97 4.94 -23.81
CA VAL A 32 14.27 4.97 -25.11
C VAL A 32 13.15 3.95 -25.17
N LEU A 33 13.35 2.77 -24.58
CA LEU A 33 12.43 1.64 -24.63
C LEU A 33 11.62 1.56 -23.34
N ASP A 34 10.34 1.21 -23.46
CA ASP A 34 9.50 0.90 -22.30
C ASP A 34 9.98 -0.40 -21.62
N CYS A 35 9.80 -0.48 -20.30
CA CYS A 35 10.08 -1.71 -19.56
C CYS A 35 9.14 -2.84 -20.00
N ASP A 36 9.71 -4.04 -20.12
CA ASP A 36 8.93 -5.27 -20.24
C ASP A 36 8.67 -5.84 -18.85
N TYR A 37 7.44 -6.28 -18.63
CA TYR A 37 6.97 -6.84 -17.37
C TYR A 37 6.59 -8.32 -17.51
N TYR A 38 6.69 -8.92 -18.71
CA TYR A 38 6.31 -10.31 -18.94
C TYR A 38 7.06 -11.26 -18.03
N ASP A 39 8.39 -11.17 -17.99
CA ASP A 39 9.23 -12.04 -17.16
C ASP A 39 8.95 -11.86 -15.66
N ILE A 40 8.65 -10.64 -15.22
CA ILE A 40 8.32 -10.32 -13.82
C ILE A 40 7.01 -10.99 -13.41
N ILE A 41 6.00 -10.96 -14.29
CA ILE A 41 4.72 -11.65 -14.04
C ILE A 41 4.89 -13.16 -14.07
N HIS A 42 5.81 -13.68 -14.88
CA HIS A 42 6.07 -15.11 -14.99
C HIS A 42 7.06 -15.64 -13.96
N ASP A 43 7.73 -14.76 -13.23
CA ASP A 43 8.67 -15.08 -12.15
C ASP A 43 7.99 -15.90 -11.02
N GLU A 44 8.43 -17.15 -10.90
CA GLU A 44 7.97 -18.10 -9.88
C GLU A 44 8.91 -18.17 -8.68
N THR A 45 9.84 -17.22 -8.54
CA THR A 45 10.66 -17.09 -7.35
C THR A 45 9.83 -16.58 -6.17
N THR A 46 10.31 -16.90 -4.97
CA THR A 46 9.79 -16.36 -3.71
C THR A 46 10.91 -15.57 -3.07
N LEU A 47 10.64 -14.31 -2.73
CA LEU A 47 11.62 -13.48 -2.04
C LEU A 47 11.77 -13.94 -0.59
N SER A 48 13.01 -14.08 -0.12
CA SER A 48 13.29 -14.54 1.25
C SER A 48 12.97 -13.45 2.27
N ILE A 49 12.26 -13.81 3.33
CA ILE A 49 11.97 -12.90 4.45
C ILE A 49 13.24 -12.54 5.25
N SER A 50 14.28 -13.37 5.20
CA SER A 50 15.56 -13.08 5.86
C SER A 50 16.24 -11.79 5.39
N LEU A 51 15.78 -11.18 4.28
CA LEU A 51 16.29 -9.90 3.81
C LEU A 51 16.00 -8.75 4.79
N VAL A 52 15.00 -8.87 5.67
CA VAL A 52 14.70 -7.83 6.67
C VAL A 52 15.85 -7.57 7.65
N ASP A 53 16.68 -8.58 7.89
CA ASP A 53 17.84 -8.52 8.79
C ASP A 53 19.12 -8.08 8.06
N GLY A 54 19.06 -7.97 6.73
CA GLY A 54 20.20 -7.62 5.89
C GLY A 54 20.40 -6.11 5.73
N ASP A 55 21.35 -5.80 4.84
CA ASP A 55 21.54 -4.45 4.33
C ASP A 55 21.04 -4.35 2.90
N LEU A 56 20.72 -3.12 2.49
CA LEU A 56 20.32 -2.86 1.12
C LEU A 56 21.52 -3.08 0.19
N ILE A 57 21.31 -3.86 -0.87
CA ILE A 57 22.38 -4.20 -1.82
C ILE A 57 22.88 -2.91 -2.51
N GLU A 58 24.20 -2.70 -2.50
CA GLU A 58 24.83 -1.58 -3.21
C GLU A 58 24.44 -1.55 -4.69
N GLY A 59 24.23 -0.36 -5.24
CA GLY A 59 23.83 -0.16 -6.63
C GLY A 59 22.33 0.02 -6.86
N HIS A 60 21.48 -0.12 -5.82
CA HIS A 60 20.12 0.40 -5.84
C HIS A 60 20.19 1.93 -5.88
N ARG A 61 20.05 2.52 -7.07
CA ARG A 61 20.15 3.98 -7.32
C ARG A 61 18.92 4.72 -6.82
N ILE A 62 18.57 4.53 -5.55
CA ILE A 62 17.45 5.20 -4.89
C ILE A 62 17.87 6.64 -4.62
N LYS A 63 17.04 7.57 -5.07
CA LYS A 63 17.20 9.00 -4.84
C LYS A 63 16.64 9.38 -3.47
N GLU A 64 17.08 10.52 -2.95
CA GLU A 64 16.52 11.10 -1.72
C GLU A 64 14.99 11.14 -1.75
N GLY A 65 14.39 10.93 -0.57
CA GLY A 65 12.96 10.74 -0.43
C GLY A 65 12.49 9.31 -0.73
N GLY A 66 13.41 8.36 -0.97
CA GLY A 66 13.07 6.96 -1.26
C GLY A 66 12.48 6.75 -2.64
N GLU A 67 12.86 7.58 -3.60
CA GLU A 67 12.36 7.51 -4.97
C GLU A 67 13.28 6.66 -5.85
N TYR A 68 12.70 5.79 -6.66
CA TYR A 68 13.46 4.97 -7.60
C TYR A 68 12.72 4.86 -8.92
N ALA A 69 13.49 4.88 -10.02
CA ALA A 69 13.04 4.47 -11.33
C ALA A 69 14.16 3.69 -12.03
N PRO A 70 13.85 2.68 -12.86
CA PRO A 70 14.85 2.01 -13.69
C PRO A 70 15.51 3.01 -14.65
N SER A 71 16.81 2.85 -14.88
CA SER A 71 17.61 3.70 -15.78
C SER A 71 17.76 3.12 -17.18
N ASP A 72 17.55 1.82 -17.30
CA ASP A 72 17.71 0.98 -18.49
C ASP A 72 16.43 0.91 -19.34
N CYS A 73 15.28 1.14 -18.74
CA CYS A 73 13.98 1.17 -19.42
C CYS A 73 13.06 2.24 -18.85
N LYS A 74 12.05 2.64 -19.63
CA LYS A 74 11.04 3.61 -19.23
C LYS A 74 9.91 2.88 -18.49
N PRO A 75 9.68 3.15 -17.19
CA PRO A 75 8.65 2.45 -16.43
C PRO A 75 7.26 2.91 -16.88
N LYS A 76 6.33 1.96 -16.98
CA LYS A 76 4.93 2.22 -17.36
C LYS A 76 4.03 2.58 -16.16
N TYR A 77 4.54 2.34 -14.95
CA TYR A 77 3.78 2.51 -13.71
C TYR A 77 4.54 3.43 -12.76
N SER A 78 3.86 4.46 -12.24
CA SER A 78 4.33 5.29 -11.14
C SER A 78 3.45 5.13 -9.91
N THR A 79 4.06 4.76 -8.80
CA THR A 79 3.35 4.33 -7.61
C THR A 79 3.88 5.00 -6.34
N ALA A 80 2.99 5.57 -5.53
CA ALA A 80 3.33 6.03 -4.19
C ALA A 80 2.95 4.96 -3.15
N ILE A 81 3.90 4.53 -2.34
CA ILE A 81 3.68 3.58 -1.25
C ILE A 81 3.54 4.37 0.04
N ILE A 82 2.37 4.30 0.67
CA ILE A 82 2.03 5.09 1.85
C ILE A 82 1.99 4.15 3.05
N VAL A 83 2.85 4.44 4.03
CA VAL A 83 3.08 3.60 5.19
C VAL A 83 2.79 4.40 6.46
N PRO A 84 1.68 4.13 7.16
CA PRO A 84 1.39 4.76 8.45
C PRO A 84 2.30 4.16 9.52
N TYR A 85 2.86 4.99 10.37
CA TYR A 85 3.94 4.58 11.26
C TYR A 85 3.87 5.26 12.64
N ARG A 86 4.33 4.53 13.66
CA ARG A 86 4.61 5.04 15.02
C ARG A 86 5.53 4.05 15.75
N ASP A 87 6.60 4.55 16.36
CA ASP A 87 7.40 3.89 17.41
C ASP A 87 7.88 2.45 17.10
N SER A 88 8.24 2.12 15.86
CA SER A 88 8.67 0.77 15.46
C SER A 88 9.87 0.77 14.50
N ALA A 89 10.98 1.40 14.93
CA ALA A 89 12.11 1.71 14.05
C ALA A 89 12.78 0.47 13.43
N GLU A 90 12.90 -0.63 14.20
CA GLU A 90 13.44 -1.90 13.72
C GLU A 90 12.56 -2.50 12.61
N GLN A 91 11.24 -2.46 12.80
CA GLN A 91 10.27 -2.93 11.80
C GLN A 91 10.32 -2.07 10.55
N LEU A 92 10.39 -0.75 10.70
CA LEU A 92 10.51 0.16 9.56
C LEU A 92 11.82 -0.08 8.79
N ARG A 93 12.94 -0.26 9.49
CA ARG A 93 14.23 -0.60 8.86
C ARG A 93 14.10 -1.88 8.03
N GLY A 94 13.58 -2.96 8.62
CA GLY A 94 13.41 -4.25 7.93
C GLY A 94 12.46 -4.15 6.74
N PHE A 95 11.36 -3.40 6.89
CA PHE A 95 10.44 -3.09 5.80
C PHE A 95 11.15 -2.36 4.65
N LEU A 96 11.88 -1.28 4.92
CA LEU A 96 12.55 -0.51 3.87
C LEU A 96 13.57 -1.34 3.09
N VAL A 97 14.41 -2.12 3.79
CA VAL A 97 15.38 -3.01 3.14
C VAL A 97 14.68 -4.02 2.23
N TYR A 98 13.63 -4.67 2.73
CA TYR A 98 12.88 -5.66 1.98
C TYR A 98 12.18 -5.05 0.77
N MET A 99 11.44 -3.96 0.97
CA MET A 99 10.59 -3.37 -0.06
C MET A 99 11.41 -2.74 -1.17
N HIS A 100 12.53 -2.06 -0.88
CA HIS A 100 13.41 -1.57 -1.93
C HIS A 100 14.01 -2.70 -2.76
N THR A 101 14.45 -3.79 -2.11
CA THR A 101 14.97 -4.98 -2.80
C THR A 101 13.88 -5.63 -3.67
N TYR A 102 12.64 -5.67 -3.16
CA TYR A 102 11.49 -6.20 -3.87
C TYR A 102 11.12 -5.33 -5.09
N PHE A 103 11.04 -4.01 -4.94
CA PHE A 103 10.66 -3.11 -6.03
C PHE A 103 11.73 -2.97 -7.12
N HIS A 104 13.00 -3.16 -6.78
CA HIS A 104 14.06 -3.17 -7.78
C HIS A 104 13.82 -4.23 -8.87
N ARG A 105 13.24 -5.38 -8.49
CA ARG A 105 12.86 -6.46 -9.42
C ARG A 105 11.62 -6.15 -10.25
N GLN A 106 10.85 -5.12 -9.90
CA GLN A 106 9.58 -4.81 -10.54
C GLN A 106 9.70 -3.78 -11.66
N HIS A 107 10.84 -3.10 -11.82
CA HIS A 107 11.04 -2.07 -12.85
C HIS A 107 9.90 -1.02 -12.90
N ILE A 108 9.37 -0.64 -11.74
CA ILE A 108 8.39 0.44 -11.60
C ILE A 108 9.07 1.72 -11.11
N HIS A 109 8.47 2.87 -11.43
CA HIS A 109 8.80 4.12 -10.75
C HIS A 109 8.02 4.17 -9.44
N TYR A 110 8.70 4.38 -8.31
CA TYR A 110 8.03 4.46 -7.03
C TYR A 110 8.67 5.45 -6.06
N ARG A 111 7.91 5.82 -5.03
CA ARG A 111 8.40 6.51 -3.84
C ARG A 111 7.71 6.00 -2.59
N ILE A 112 8.47 5.84 -1.51
CA ILE A 112 7.94 5.43 -0.20
C ILE A 112 7.71 6.67 0.67
N TYR A 113 6.48 6.84 1.16
CA TYR A 113 6.05 7.85 2.10
C TYR A 113 5.75 7.20 3.44
N VAL A 114 6.56 7.51 4.45
CA VAL A 114 6.30 7.11 5.84
C VAL A 114 5.61 8.27 6.54
N VAL A 115 4.40 8.05 7.03
CA VAL A 115 3.60 9.06 7.72
C VAL A 115 3.58 8.72 9.21
N GLU A 116 4.33 9.47 9.99
CA GLU A 116 4.51 9.23 11.42
C GLU A 116 3.54 10.07 12.26
N GLN A 117 2.79 9.40 13.15
CA GLN A 117 1.97 10.08 14.15
C GLN A 117 2.79 10.35 15.42
N VAL A 118 3.23 11.59 15.62
CA VAL A 118 4.11 11.99 16.72
C VAL A 118 3.37 12.39 18.00
N ASP A 119 2.06 12.61 17.92
CA ASP A 119 1.23 12.93 19.09
C ASP A 119 0.95 11.71 19.98
N SER A 120 0.44 11.94 21.19
CA SER A 120 0.19 10.88 22.17
C SER A 120 -1.21 10.24 22.08
N ARG A 121 -2.06 10.64 21.12
CA ARG A 121 -3.42 10.10 20.98
C ARG A 121 -3.37 8.68 20.39
N PRO A 122 -4.45 7.90 20.50
CA PRO A 122 -4.47 6.55 19.92
C PRO A 122 -4.10 6.57 18.44
N PHE A 123 -3.40 5.54 17.98
CA PHE A 123 -2.92 5.47 16.60
C PHE A 123 -4.10 5.50 15.63
N ASN A 124 -4.04 6.39 14.63
CA ASN A 124 -5.08 6.54 13.62
C ASN A 124 -4.53 6.23 12.23
N ARG A 125 -4.46 4.94 11.93
CA ARG A 125 -3.93 4.40 10.69
C ARG A 125 -4.57 5.00 9.45
N ALA A 126 -5.90 5.06 9.41
CA ALA A 126 -6.66 5.58 8.27
C ALA A 126 -6.41 7.07 8.00
N LYS A 127 -6.32 7.88 9.06
CA LYS A 127 -6.01 9.32 8.93
C LYS A 127 -4.59 9.55 8.40
N LEU A 128 -3.62 8.74 8.83
CA LEU A 128 -2.25 8.79 8.30
C LEU A 128 -2.18 8.37 6.83
N MET A 129 -2.94 7.35 6.43
CA MET A 129 -3.08 6.96 5.01
C MET A 129 -3.63 8.13 4.16
N ASN A 130 -4.65 8.84 4.66
CA ASN A 130 -5.18 10.03 3.99
C ASN A 130 -4.11 11.12 3.79
N ILE A 131 -3.30 11.39 4.82
CA ILE A 131 -2.24 12.41 4.78
C ILE A 131 -1.19 12.05 3.72
N GLY A 132 -0.69 10.82 3.75
CA GLY A 132 0.29 10.34 2.75
C GLY A 132 -0.29 10.34 1.34
N ALA A 133 -1.57 9.97 1.19
CA ALA A 133 -2.27 10.04 -0.10
C ALA A 133 -2.36 11.47 -0.63
N VAL A 134 -2.67 12.46 0.22
CA VAL A 134 -2.70 13.87 -0.20
C VAL A 134 -1.32 14.34 -0.67
N ALA A 135 -0.26 14.00 0.07
CA ALA A 135 1.11 14.34 -0.32
C ALA A 135 1.50 13.69 -1.67
N ALA A 136 1.25 12.39 -1.81
CA ALA A 136 1.52 11.64 -3.04
C ALA A 136 0.75 12.16 -4.26
N MET A 137 -0.54 12.48 -4.08
CA MET A 137 -1.38 13.06 -5.14
C MET A 137 -0.92 14.47 -5.53
N LYS A 138 -0.45 15.29 -4.59
CA LYS A 138 0.16 16.60 -4.90
C LYS A 138 1.47 16.44 -5.68
N ALA A 139 2.22 15.38 -5.42
CA ALA A 139 3.42 15.02 -6.18
C ALA A 139 3.11 14.40 -7.56
N GLY A 140 1.83 14.28 -7.93
CA GLY A 140 1.42 13.80 -9.25
C GLY A 140 1.37 12.28 -9.41
N TYR A 141 1.48 11.49 -8.32
CA TYR A 141 1.40 10.04 -8.44
C TYR A 141 -0.04 9.59 -8.79
N PRO A 142 -0.23 8.78 -9.85
CA PRO A 142 -1.55 8.32 -10.28
C PRO A 142 -2.04 7.10 -9.50
N CYS A 143 -1.11 6.33 -8.90
CA CYS A 143 -1.40 5.12 -8.15
C CYS A 143 -0.93 5.26 -6.70
N LEU A 144 -1.81 4.93 -5.76
CA LEU A 144 -1.56 4.94 -4.33
C LEU A 144 -1.60 3.50 -3.81
N ILE A 145 -0.58 3.08 -3.06
CA ILE A 145 -0.57 1.83 -2.32
C ILE A 145 -0.66 2.16 -0.84
N LEU A 146 -1.83 1.90 -0.25
CA LEU A 146 -2.03 2.00 1.19
C LEU A 146 -1.46 0.71 1.79
N HIS A 147 -0.40 0.81 2.59
CA HIS A 147 0.42 -0.35 2.92
C HIS A 147 0.80 -0.42 4.41
N ASP A 148 0.50 -1.55 5.05
CA ASP A 148 0.95 -1.81 6.43
C ASP A 148 2.44 -2.14 6.48
N VAL A 149 3.17 -1.57 7.44
CA VAL A 149 4.63 -1.75 7.58
C VAL A 149 5.05 -3.19 7.90
N ASP A 150 4.11 -4.02 8.38
CA ASP A 150 4.38 -5.39 8.82
C ASP A 150 4.10 -6.46 7.75
N LEU A 151 3.65 -6.06 6.56
CA LEU A 151 3.33 -6.97 5.47
C LEU A 151 4.42 -6.95 4.40
N LEU A 152 4.89 -8.13 4.00
CA LEU A 152 5.97 -8.28 3.02
C LEU A 152 5.49 -9.16 1.86
N PRO A 153 5.43 -8.65 0.61
CA PRO A 153 5.00 -9.43 -0.55
C PRO A 153 6.03 -10.50 -0.91
N LEU A 154 5.58 -11.72 -1.19
CA LEU A 154 6.47 -12.86 -1.42
C LEU A 154 6.82 -13.09 -2.91
N ARG A 155 5.93 -12.71 -3.83
CA ARG A 155 6.08 -12.98 -5.26
C ARG A 155 6.35 -11.69 -6.04
N PRO A 156 7.43 -11.57 -6.82
CA PRO A 156 7.68 -10.41 -7.68
C PRO A 156 6.52 -10.13 -8.66
N ALA A 157 5.84 -11.18 -9.13
CA ALA A 157 4.65 -11.11 -9.96
C ALA A 157 3.46 -10.32 -9.35
N ASN A 158 3.46 -10.07 -8.03
CA ASN A 158 2.50 -9.15 -7.43
C ASN A 158 2.91 -7.69 -7.66
N LEU A 159 2.89 -7.26 -8.93
CA LEU A 159 3.38 -5.95 -9.34
C LEU A 159 2.73 -4.82 -8.53
N TYR A 160 3.51 -3.88 -7.99
CA TYR A 160 2.99 -2.73 -7.23
C TYR A 160 2.53 -1.61 -8.16
N ALA A 161 1.47 -1.94 -8.91
CA ALA A 161 0.77 -1.04 -9.80
C ALA A 161 -0.75 -1.16 -9.59
N CYS A 162 -1.46 -0.11 -9.98
CA CYS A 162 -2.91 -0.07 -9.88
C CYS A 162 -3.56 -0.80 -11.05
N THR A 163 -4.82 -1.20 -10.87
CA THR A 163 -5.70 -1.63 -11.97
C THR A 163 -6.80 -0.58 -12.15
N GLU A 164 -7.67 -0.75 -13.15
CA GLU A 164 -8.89 0.07 -13.27
C GLU A 164 -9.86 -0.12 -12.09
N ARG A 165 -9.71 -1.19 -11.30
CA ARG A 165 -10.43 -1.42 -10.05
C ARG A 165 -9.50 -1.21 -8.85
N PRO A 166 -10.00 -0.78 -7.67
CA PRO A 166 -9.22 -0.88 -6.44
C PRO A 166 -8.81 -2.34 -6.22
N ARG A 167 -7.52 -2.59 -6.01
CA ARG A 167 -6.97 -3.94 -5.91
C ARG A 167 -6.52 -4.23 -4.49
N HIS A 168 -7.16 -5.21 -3.84
CA HIS A 168 -6.66 -5.74 -2.59
C HIS A 168 -5.46 -6.65 -2.90
N MET A 169 -4.26 -6.23 -2.51
CA MET A 169 -3.01 -6.87 -2.88
C MET A 169 -2.63 -8.00 -1.93
N SER A 170 -2.91 -7.85 -0.64
CA SER A 170 -2.58 -8.80 0.43
C SER A 170 -3.71 -9.80 0.73
N SER A 171 -4.31 -10.37 -0.31
CA SER A 171 -5.44 -11.29 -0.14
C SER A 171 -5.06 -12.70 0.33
N SER A 172 -3.77 -13.02 0.38
CA SER A 172 -3.26 -14.32 0.83
C SER A 172 -2.11 -14.12 1.84
N ILE A 173 -2.41 -14.11 3.14
CA ILE A 173 -1.43 -13.80 4.19
C ILE A 173 -1.11 -15.06 5.02
N ASN A 174 0.15 -15.26 5.39
CA ASN A 174 0.62 -16.38 6.23
C ASN A 174 -0.15 -16.52 7.56
N LYS A 175 -0.49 -15.40 8.24
CA LYS A 175 -1.28 -15.37 9.49
C LYS A 175 -2.61 -16.12 9.37
N TYR A 176 -3.22 -16.07 8.19
CA TYR A 176 -4.47 -16.75 7.88
C TYR A 176 -4.27 -18.01 7.05
N ARG A 177 -3.07 -18.61 7.11
CA ARG A 177 -2.69 -19.80 6.34
C ARG A 177 -2.94 -19.63 4.84
N PHE A 178 -2.69 -18.41 4.33
CA PHE A 178 -2.88 -18.04 2.92
C PHE A 178 -4.33 -18.11 2.42
N VAL A 179 -5.30 -18.11 3.34
CA VAL A 179 -6.74 -18.11 3.04
C VAL A 179 -7.31 -16.73 3.33
N LEU A 180 -8.11 -16.19 2.41
CA LEU A 180 -8.81 -14.92 2.60
C LEU A 180 -9.88 -15.08 3.70
N PRO A 181 -9.84 -14.31 4.81
CA PRO A 181 -10.80 -14.47 5.90
C PRO A 181 -12.25 -14.23 5.51
N TYR A 182 -12.51 -13.21 4.68
CA TYR A 182 -13.84 -12.85 4.17
C TYR A 182 -13.75 -11.96 2.92
N LEU A 183 -14.81 -11.95 2.10
CA LEU A 183 -14.77 -11.38 0.74
C LEU A 183 -14.67 -9.85 0.68
N ASN A 184 -15.22 -9.14 1.67
CA ASN A 184 -15.15 -7.69 1.79
C ASN A 184 -13.85 -7.19 2.45
N LEU A 185 -12.90 -8.07 2.79
CA LEU A 185 -11.63 -7.67 3.39
C LEU A 185 -10.80 -6.85 2.40
N VAL A 186 -10.40 -5.66 2.83
CA VAL A 186 -9.48 -4.77 2.14
C VAL A 186 -8.36 -4.27 3.07
N SER A 187 -8.02 -4.98 4.14
CA SER A 187 -6.92 -4.60 5.04
C SER A 187 -5.53 -4.90 4.44
N GLY A 188 -4.47 -4.35 5.03
CA GLY A 188 -3.09 -4.72 4.69
C GLY A 188 -2.50 -3.83 3.60
N ALA A 189 -2.49 -4.33 2.37
CA ALA A 189 -2.00 -3.64 1.19
C ALA A 189 -3.11 -3.48 0.14
N ILE A 190 -3.42 -2.25 -0.25
CA ILE A 190 -4.42 -1.92 -1.28
C ILE A 190 -3.80 -0.99 -2.31
N ALA A 191 -3.94 -1.31 -3.60
CA ALA A 191 -3.67 -0.38 -4.69
C ALA A 191 -4.96 0.32 -5.11
N ILE A 192 -4.95 1.65 -5.17
CA ILE A 192 -6.09 2.46 -5.60
C ILE A 192 -5.61 3.65 -6.41
N LEU A 193 -6.32 3.95 -7.51
CA LEU A 193 -5.98 5.11 -8.32
C LEU A 193 -6.28 6.39 -7.53
N SER A 194 -5.42 7.41 -7.66
CA SER A 194 -5.59 8.72 -7.02
C SER A 194 -6.98 9.32 -7.29
N LYS A 195 -7.47 9.18 -8.53
CA LYS A 195 -8.84 9.57 -8.90
C LYS A 195 -9.91 8.83 -8.11
N GLN A 196 -9.77 7.51 -7.92
CA GLN A 196 -10.73 6.70 -7.16
C GLN A 196 -10.69 7.02 -5.67
N PHE A 197 -9.50 7.22 -5.11
CA PHE A 197 -9.35 7.59 -3.70
C PHE A 197 -10.00 8.94 -3.39
N LYS A 198 -9.87 9.92 -4.31
CA LYS A 198 -10.61 11.19 -4.23
C LYS A 198 -12.12 10.99 -4.31
N THR A 199 -12.60 10.17 -5.25
CA THR A 199 -14.05 9.90 -5.43
C THR A 199 -14.70 9.37 -4.16
N VAL A 200 -14.02 8.52 -3.40
CA VAL A 200 -14.56 7.95 -2.15
C VAL A 200 -14.32 8.82 -0.92
N ASN A 201 -13.80 10.04 -1.10
CA ASN A 201 -13.38 10.94 -0.04
C ASN A 201 -12.33 10.31 0.90
N GLY A 202 -11.44 9.46 0.37
CA GLY A 202 -10.44 8.72 1.14
C GLY A 202 -11.03 7.81 2.22
N MET A 203 -10.25 7.58 3.29
CA MET A 203 -10.67 6.80 4.46
C MET A 203 -11.29 7.70 5.55
N SER A 204 -11.98 7.13 6.53
CA SER A 204 -12.47 7.87 7.70
C SER A 204 -11.33 8.35 8.60
N ASN A 205 -11.47 9.57 9.14
CA ASN A 205 -10.53 10.17 10.09
C ASN A 205 -10.83 9.83 11.56
N GLU A 206 -11.88 9.05 11.84
CA GLU A 206 -12.44 8.88 13.19
C GLU A 206 -11.93 7.64 13.95
N PHE A 207 -11.17 6.76 13.29
CA PHE A 207 -10.73 5.47 13.86
C PHE A 207 -9.47 5.59 14.74
N TYR A 208 -9.59 6.26 15.88
CA TYR A 208 -8.52 6.37 16.88
C TYR A 208 -8.41 5.12 17.77
N GLY A 209 -7.47 4.22 17.47
CA GLY A 209 -7.22 3.03 18.29
C GLY A 209 -8.33 1.96 18.25
N PHE A 210 -9.27 2.08 17.29
CA PHE A 210 -10.34 1.12 17.05
C PHE A 210 -10.11 0.38 15.72
N ARG A 211 -10.70 -0.81 15.60
CA ARG A 211 -10.72 -1.57 14.34
C ARG A 211 -11.97 -1.22 13.53
N GLY A 212 -11.91 -1.39 12.22
CA GLY A 212 -13.06 -1.30 11.31
C GLY A 212 -12.92 -0.22 10.25
N GLU A 213 -11.78 0.47 10.22
CA GLU A 213 -11.43 1.45 9.21
C GLU A 213 -11.34 0.83 7.80
N ASP A 214 -10.90 -0.43 7.70
CA ASP A 214 -10.85 -1.14 6.42
C ASP A 214 -12.26 -1.54 5.95
N ASP A 215 -13.16 -1.92 6.87
CA ASP A 215 -14.56 -2.21 6.55
C ASP A 215 -15.32 -0.94 6.12
N ASP A 216 -15.00 0.20 6.74
CA ASP A 216 -15.49 1.52 6.33
C ASP A 216 -14.99 1.85 4.92
N LEU A 217 -13.70 1.66 4.63
CA LEU A 217 -13.15 1.85 3.28
C LEU A 217 -13.85 0.95 2.25
N TYR A 218 -14.06 -0.34 2.54
CA TYR A 218 -14.82 -1.21 1.65
C TYR A 218 -16.22 -0.67 1.38
N SER A 219 -16.92 -0.22 2.43
CA SER A 219 -18.27 0.33 2.31
C SER A 219 -18.30 1.61 1.44
N ARG A 220 -17.26 2.45 1.53
CA ARG A 220 -17.11 3.63 0.67
C ARG A 220 -16.88 3.28 -0.79
N LEU A 221 -16.05 2.27 -1.05
CA LEU A 221 -15.81 1.74 -2.40
C LEU A 221 -17.11 1.19 -3.01
N ASP A 222 -17.83 0.36 -2.27
CA ASP A 222 -19.10 -0.24 -2.70
C ASP A 222 -20.17 0.83 -2.97
N ALA A 223 -20.30 1.82 -2.08
CA ALA A 223 -21.23 2.94 -2.24
C ALA A 223 -20.96 3.79 -3.50
N ASN A 224 -19.75 3.75 -4.05
CA ASN A 224 -19.34 4.42 -5.28
C ASN A 224 -19.21 3.47 -6.48
N ASN A 225 -19.76 2.24 -6.38
CA ASN A 225 -19.70 1.20 -7.41
C ASN A 225 -18.28 0.79 -7.82
N LEU A 226 -17.29 0.99 -6.94
CA LEU A 226 -15.91 0.59 -7.16
C LEU A 226 -15.69 -0.83 -6.62
N LYS A 227 -15.97 -1.81 -7.47
CA LYS A 227 -15.73 -3.22 -7.13
C LYS A 227 -14.25 -3.50 -6.96
N ILE A 228 -13.89 -4.18 -5.88
CA ILE A 228 -12.51 -4.61 -5.65
C ILE A 228 -12.11 -5.75 -6.60
N CYS A 229 -10.82 -5.83 -6.94
CA CYS A 229 -10.22 -6.96 -7.62
C CYS A 229 -9.04 -7.52 -6.81
N ARG A 230 -8.60 -8.73 -7.17
CA ARG A 230 -7.47 -9.43 -6.56
C ARG A 230 -6.73 -10.20 -7.64
N PHE A 231 -5.43 -10.43 -7.46
CA PHE A 231 -4.72 -11.43 -8.25
C PHE A 231 -4.94 -12.81 -7.63
N GLN A 232 -4.61 -13.85 -8.39
CA GLN A 232 -4.68 -15.23 -7.91
C GLN A 232 -3.95 -15.41 -6.55
N PRO A 233 -4.41 -16.33 -5.69
CA PRO A 233 -3.87 -16.50 -4.33
C PRO A 233 -2.35 -16.71 -4.28
N GLU A 234 -1.79 -17.47 -5.22
CA GLU A 234 -0.37 -17.78 -5.31
C GLU A 234 0.50 -16.55 -5.54
N THR A 235 0.02 -15.61 -6.36
CA THR A 235 0.67 -14.33 -6.63
C THR A 235 0.50 -13.37 -5.46
N SER A 236 -0.67 -13.37 -4.82
CA SER A 236 -1.03 -12.43 -3.76
C SER A 236 -0.51 -12.81 -2.36
N ARG A 237 0.54 -13.62 -2.29
CA ARG A 237 1.10 -14.10 -1.01
C ARG A 237 1.89 -13.03 -0.28
N TYR A 238 1.60 -12.85 1.00
CA TYR A 238 2.33 -11.97 1.92
C TYR A 238 2.76 -12.73 3.17
N HIS A 239 3.89 -12.31 3.72
CA HIS A 239 4.30 -12.62 5.06
C HIS A 239 4.00 -11.43 5.97
N MET A 240 3.16 -11.64 6.96
CA MET A 240 2.99 -10.71 8.08
C MET A 240 4.09 -11.00 9.10
N VAL A 241 4.96 -10.02 9.32
CA VAL A 241 5.99 -10.04 10.36
C VAL A 241 5.29 -9.93 11.71
N SER A 242 5.45 -10.95 12.56
CA SER A 242 4.83 -10.96 13.88
C SER A 242 5.41 -9.82 14.73
N SER A 243 4.61 -8.80 15.03
CA SER A 243 5.00 -7.82 16.06
C SER A 243 4.82 -8.45 17.45
N LYS A 244 5.79 -8.23 18.34
CA LYS A 244 5.69 -8.61 19.77
C LYS A 244 4.54 -7.89 20.50
N SER A 245 3.93 -6.91 19.83
CA SER A 245 2.88 -6.03 20.32
C SER A 245 1.51 -6.37 19.75
N GLU A 246 1.10 -7.64 19.78
CA GLU A 246 -0.33 -7.92 19.99
C GLU A 246 -0.72 -7.50 21.42
N ARG A 247 -0.49 -6.21 21.76
CA ARG A 247 -1.19 -5.57 22.86
C ARG A 247 -2.66 -5.83 22.55
N LYS A 248 -3.33 -6.56 23.44
CA LYS A 248 -4.77 -6.70 23.42
C LYS A 248 -5.34 -5.29 23.39
N ILE A 249 -5.62 -4.77 22.18
CA ILE A 249 -6.36 -3.53 22.02
C ILE A 249 -7.68 -3.85 22.71
N GLU A 250 -7.92 -3.21 23.86
CA GLU A 250 -9.20 -3.31 24.53
C GLU A 250 -10.26 -3.06 23.48
N GLN A 251 -11.14 -4.04 23.26
CA GLN A 251 -12.28 -3.93 22.37
C GLN A 251 -13.29 -2.93 22.94
N ARG A 252 -12.91 -1.66 23.10
CA ARG A 252 -13.87 -0.58 23.27
C ARG A 252 -14.57 -0.45 21.94
N LYS A 253 -15.68 -1.19 21.81
CA LYS A 253 -16.54 -1.26 20.62
C LYS A 253 -17.26 0.08 20.43
N LYS A 254 -16.56 1.12 19.97
CA LYS A 254 -17.24 2.19 19.24
C LYS A 254 -17.49 1.63 17.85
N VAL A 255 -18.70 1.09 17.64
CA VAL A 255 -19.12 0.61 16.31
C VAL A 255 -19.41 1.84 15.47
N ILE A 256 -18.41 2.27 14.72
CA ILE A 256 -18.55 3.35 13.77
C ILE A 256 -19.26 2.75 12.54
N LYS A 257 -20.58 2.92 12.47
CA LYS A 257 -21.37 2.43 11.34
C LYS A 257 -21.19 3.34 10.14
N PHE A 258 -20.92 2.74 8.99
CA PHE A 258 -20.90 3.46 7.72
C PHE A 258 -22.28 4.05 7.37
N THR A 259 -22.29 5.30 6.90
CA THR A 259 -23.42 5.93 6.19
C THR A 259 -22.88 6.80 5.06
N LYS A 260 -23.67 6.98 3.98
CA LYS A 260 -23.26 7.81 2.84
C LYS A 260 -23.09 9.28 3.26
N GLU A 261 -23.91 9.75 4.19
CA GLU A 261 -23.86 11.11 4.73
C GLU A 261 -22.56 11.35 5.51
N ARG A 262 -22.09 10.35 6.28
CA ARG A 262 -20.81 10.44 6.98
C ARG A 262 -19.65 10.42 6.00
N MET A 263 -19.65 9.55 5.00
CA MET A 263 -18.60 9.54 3.96
C MET A 263 -18.39 10.91 3.32
N ALA A 264 -19.47 11.68 3.09
CA ALA A 264 -19.38 13.02 2.49
C ALA A 264 -18.70 14.07 3.41
N THR A 265 -18.78 13.88 4.73
CA THR A 265 -18.31 14.86 5.74
C THR A 265 -17.08 14.41 6.53
N ASP A 266 -16.75 13.11 6.49
CA ASP A 266 -15.62 12.47 7.17
C ASP A 266 -14.71 11.80 6.14
N GLY A 267 -13.54 12.40 5.90
CA GLY A 267 -12.57 11.88 4.95
C GLY A 267 -11.53 12.93 4.51
N LEU A 268 -11.12 12.91 3.25
CA LEU A 268 -10.19 13.91 2.69
C LEU A 268 -10.71 15.35 2.84
N SER A 269 -12.02 15.55 2.67
CA SER A 269 -12.67 16.86 2.78
C SER A 269 -12.61 17.48 4.18
N SER A 270 -12.42 16.67 5.22
CA SER A 270 -12.33 17.10 6.62
C SER A 270 -11.01 16.74 7.28
N LEU A 271 -9.98 16.47 6.47
CA LEU A 271 -8.66 16.07 6.96
C LEU A 271 -7.95 17.25 7.64
N GLN A 272 -7.90 17.23 8.97
CA GLN A 272 -7.21 18.23 9.79
C GLN A 272 -6.04 17.59 10.53
N TYR A 273 -4.87 18.21 10.48
CA TYR A 273 -3.65 17.82 11.20
C TYR A 273 -2.67 18.99 11.17
N THR A 274 -1.66 18.95 12.05
CA THR A 274 -0.52 19.84 12.00
C THR A 274 0.67 19.06 11.44
N GLU A 275 1.22 19.52 10.32
CA GLU A 275 2.49 19.00 9.82
C GLU A 275 3.62 19.55 10.69
N VAL A 276 4.34 18.67 11.38
CA VAL A 276 5.48 19.04 12.22
C VAL A 276 6.72 19.22 11.37
N ALA A 277 6.98 18.27 10.47
CA ALA A 277 8.06 18.34 9.50
C ALA A 277 7.90 17.32 8.37
N THR A 278 8.44 17.65 7.20
CA THR A 278 8.67 16.71 6.10
C THR A 278 10.17 16.63 5.81
N VAL A 279 10.73 15.42 5.86
CA VAL A 279 12.17 15.16 5.65
C VAL A 279 12.37 14.13 4.55
N LEU A 280 13.27 14.42 3.61
CA LEU A 280 13.67 13.46 2.58
C LEU A 280 14.87 12.64 3.09
N HIS A 281 14.62 11.44 3.57
CA HIS A 281 15.69 10.49 3.90
C HIS A 281 16.13 9.73 2.64
N PRO A 282 17.32 9.09 2.65
CA PRO A 282 17.78 8.33 1.49
C PRO A 282 16.79 7.26 1.00
N LEU A 283 16.04 6.62 1.91
CA LEU A 283 15.17 5.49 1.59
C LEU A 283 13.67 5.82 1.65
N PHE A 284 13.27 6.99 2.14
CA PHE A 284 11.85 7.34 2.22
C PHE A 284 11.64 8.84 2.45
N THR A 285 10.45 9.31 2.13
CA THR A 285 9.95 10.62 2.51
C THR A 285 9.24 10.48 3.85
N HIS A 286 9.69 11.20 4.86
CA HIS A 286 9.14 11.14 6.21
C HIS A 286 8.27 12.35 6.49
N ILE A 287 6.98 12.11 6.71
CA ILE A 287 5.99 13.15 7.04
C ILE A 287 5.58 12.94 8.50
N MET A 288 6.03 13.83 9.38
CA MET A 288 5.70 13.79 10.81
C MET A 288 4.51 14.70 11.09
N VAL A 289 3.47 14.16 11.72
CA VAL A 289 2.21 14.88 11.96
C VAL A 289 1.70 14.73 13.39
N ASP A 290 1.14 15.83 13.88
CA ASP A 290 0.29 15.88 15.08
C ASP A 290 -1.17 15.93 14.62
N LEU A 291 -1.92 14.86 14.90
CA LEU A 291 -3.24 14.64 14.31
C LEU A 291 -4.35 15.43 15.01
#